data_AF-A0AAD4R480-F1
#
_entry.id   AF-A0AAD4R480-F1
#
_cell.length_a   1.000
_cell.length_b   1.000
_cell.length_c   1.000
_cell.angle_alpha   90.00
_cell.angle_beta   90.00
_cell.angle_gamma   90.00
#
_symmetry.space_group_name_H-M   'P 1'
#
loop_
_entity.id
_entity.type
_entity.pdbx_description
1 polymer ?
#
loop_
_entity_poly.entity_id
_entity_poly.type
_entity_poly.pdbx_seq_one_letter_code
_entity_poly.pdbx_strand_id
1 'polypeptide(L)'
;MSPMTGVSPIYNDPKYRCCCNTHVERGAYIIAFVGATLCLISTGYHIYRTESVFISTSAIQLLLYLSIIYAQKRREPWLYWPYLILTGLGLFLLACYIILAIVCAIILPGFWVDSMRNQQMAMQGVDKNSEKLWRDAQLTVEIAIRVSFAIIAVICTIVFSVSIWFYSVVYRAYKYMKDEQSIRVAPPTLYKV
;
A
#
# COMPACT_ATOMS: atom_id res chain seq x y z
N MET A 1 -24.99 28.93 15.20
CA MET A 1 -23.88 28.26 15.91
C MET A 1 -24.48 27.56 17.11
N SER A 2 -24.72 26.24 17.01
CA SER A 2 -25.24 25.43 18.12
C SER A 2 -24.09 24.61 18.73
N PRO A 3 -24.07 24.42 20.06
CA PRO A 3 -22.94 23.81 20.75
C PRO A 3 -22.85 22.31 20.41
N MET A 4 -21.67 21.89 19.93
CA MET A 4 -21.32 20.49 19.70
C MET A 4 -20.87 19.85 21.03
N THR A 5 -21.80 19.39 21.86
CA THR A 5 -21.48 18.49 22.98
C THR A 5 -22.40 17.28 23.01
N GLY A 6 -22.69 16.72 21.84
CA GLY A 6 -23.28 15.40 21.68
C GLY A 6 -22.24 14.49 21.05
N VAL A 7 -21.51 13.74 21.87
CA VAL A 7 -20.77 12.56 21.38
C VAL A 7 -21.83 11.65 20.74
N SER A 8 -21.66 11.28 19.46
CA SER A 8 -22.63 10.44 18.76
C SER A 8 -22.80 9.12 19.55
N PRO A 9 -24.03 8.56 19.64
CA PRO A 9 -24.26 7.34 20.41
C PRO A 9 -23.44 6.14 19.91
N ILE A 10 -22.93 6.19 18.69
CA ILE A 10 -22.09 5.14 18.07
C ILE A 10 -20.59 5.34 18.35
N TYR A 11 -20.15 6.52 18.80
CA TYR A 11 -18.73 6.83 18.99
C TYR A 11 -17.99 5.82 19.89
N ASN A 12 -18.70 5.26 20.88
CA ASN A 12 -18.13 4.30 21.83
C ASN A 12 -18.24 2.83 21.39
N ASP A 13 -18.86 2.55 20.24
CA ASP A 13 -19.03 1.17 19.76
C ASP A 13 -17.64 0.55 19.46
N PRO A 14 -17.31 -0.62 20.05
CA PRO A 14 -16.01 -1.28 19.87
C PRO A 14 -15.66 -1.55 18.41
N LYS A 15 -16.65 -1.63 17.51
CA LYS A 15 -16.45 -1.78 16.06
C LYS A 15 -15.62 -0.66 15.43
N TYR A 16 -15.65 0.55 16.01
CA TYR A 16 -14.96 1.74 15.49
C TYR A 16 -13.67 2.06 16.26
N ARG A 17 -13.09 1.07 16.92
CA ARG A 17 -11.76 1.14 17.53
C ARG A 17 -10.71 0.41 16.70
N CYS A 18 -9.54 1.02 16.59
CA CYS A 18 -8.34 0.42 16.01
C CYS A 18 -7.72 -0.61 16.99
N CYS A 19 -6.79 -1.43 16.49
CA CYS A 19 -6.03 -2.38 17.31
C CYS A 19 -5.29 -1.72 18.49
N CYS A 20 -4.89 -0.44 18.34
CA CYS A 20 -4.28 0.39 19.37
C CYS A 20 -5.30 1.09 20.29
N ASN A 21 -6.56 0.62 20.34
CA ASN A 21 -7.66 1.19 21.12
C ASN A 21 -7.99 2.68 20.82
N THR A 22 -7.47 3.22 19.71
CA THR A 22 -7.76 4.58 19.24
C THR A 22 -8.99 4.56 18.32
N HIS A 23 -9.81 5.61 18.36
CA HIS A 23 -10.97 5.72 17.45
C HIS A 23 -10.52 5.77 15.97
N VAL A 24 -11.25 5.07 15.10
CA VAL A 24 -10.90 4.94 13.66
C VAL A 24 -10.80 6.26 12.93
N GLU A 25 -11.56 7.29 13.33
CA GLU A 25 -11.42 8.63 12.75
C GLU A 25 -10.05 9.25 13.02
N ARG A 26 -9.59 9.19 14.27
CA ARG A 26 -8.28 9.70 14.65
C ARG A 26 -7.17 8.87 14.01
N GLY A 27 -7.36 7.55 13.95
CA GLY A 27 -6.44 6.65 13.24
C GLY A 27 -6.30 7.00 11.76
N ALA A 28 -7.41 7.16 11.04
CA ALA A 28 -7.41 7.54 9.64
C ALA A 28 -6.80 8.93 9.40
N TYR A 29 -7.02 9.90 10.31
CA TYR A 29 -6.37 11.21 10.25
C TYR A 29 -4.85 11.10 10.36
N ILE A 30 -4.37 10.35 11.35
CA ILE A 30 -2.92 10.15 11.59
C ILE A 30 -2.29 9.48 10.37
N ILE A 31 -2.92 8.43 9.83
CA ILE A 31 -2.45 7.73 8.63
C ILE A 31 -2.37 8.70 7.44
N ALA A 32 -3.41 9.51 7.23
CA ALA A 32 -3.43 10.46 6.13
C ALA A 32 -2.39 11.57 6.29
N PHE A 33 -2.21 12.09 7.50
CA PHE A 33 -1.23 13.14 7.78
C PHE A 33 0.21 12.64 7.62
N VAL A 34 0.53 11.48 8.20
CA VAL A 34 1.86 10.85 8.06
C VAL A 34 2.12 10.47 6.61
N GLY A 35 1.14 9.86 5.94
CA GLY A 35 1.22 9.50 4.52
C GLY A 35 1.47 10.71 3.62
N ALA A 36 0.71 11.79 3.79
CA ALA A 36 0.90 13.03 3.05
C ALA A 36 2.31 13.63 3.26
N THR A 37 2.79 13.62 4.51
CA THR A 37 4.13 14.12 4.84
C THR A 37 5.22 13.30 4.15
N LEU A 38 5.11 11.97 4.18
CA LEU A 38 6.06 11.08 3.48
C LEU A 38 6.00 11.27 1.96
N CYS A 39 4.81 11.46 1.37
CA CYS A 39 4.67 11.75 -0.05
C CYS A 39 5.33 13.07 -0.46
N LEU A 40 5.27 14.12 0.38
CA LEU A 40 5.94 15.39 0.11
C LEU A 40 7.47 15.22 0.09
N ILE A 41 8.02 14.51 1.09
CA ILE A 41 9.46 14.21 1.15
C ILE A 41 9.89 13.39 -0.07
N SER A 42 9.13 12.33 -0.40
CA SER A 42 9.37 11.47 -1.57
C SER A 42 9.35 12.26 -2.87
N THR A 43 8.34 13.12 -3.06
CA THR A 43 8.21 13.96 -4.25
C THR A 43 9.41 14.89 -4.39
N GLY A 44 9.85 15.53 -3.29
CA GLY A 44 11.06 16.38 -3.30
C GLY A 44 12.33 15.62 -3.70
N TYR A 45 12.49 14.39 -3.19
CA TYR A 45 13.60 13.52 -3.56
C TYR A 45 13.58 13.13 -5.05
N HIS A 46 12.44 12.72 -5.58
CA HIS A 46 12.33 12.32 -6.98
C HIS A 46 12.43 13.50 -7.96
N ILE A 47 12.00 14.70 -7.55
CA ILE A 47 12.28 15.94 -8.30
C ILE A 47 13.77 16.17 -8.39
N TYR A 48 14.49 16.05 -7.27
CA TYR A 48 15.96 16.20 -7.25
C TYR A 48 16.66 15.19 -8.17
N ARG A 49 16.15 13.96 -8.27
CA ARG A 49 16.68 12.92 -9.17
C ARG A 49 16.12 12.93 -10.60
N THR A 50 15.24 13.87 -10.95
CA THR A 50 14.59 13.97 -12.27
C THR A 50 13.81 12.71 -12.70
N GLU A 51 13.24 11.99 -11.73
CA GLU A 51 12.56 10.72 -11.93
C GLU A 51 11.04 10.93 -12.19
N SER A 52 10.67 11.31 -13.41
CA SER A 52 9.32 11.77 -13.79
C SER A 52 8.15 10.84 -13.41
N VAL A 53 8.35 9.53 -13.53
CA VAL A 53 7.34 8.52 -13.18
C VAL A 53 7.07 8.50 -11.67
N PHE A 54 8.13 8.60 -10.87
CA PHE A 54 8.04 8.57 -9.41
C PHE A 54 7.49 9.88 -8.83
N ILE A 55 7.73 11.01 -9.51
CA ILE A 55 7.11 12.30 -9.19
C ILE A 55 5.59 12.21 -9.37
N SER A 56 5.14 11.72 -10.52
CA SER A 56 3.71 11.66 -10.87
C SER A 56 2.94 10.75 -9.91
N THR A 57 3.50 9.58 -9.60
CA THR A 57 2.90 8.63 -8.65
C THR A 57 2.85 9.17 -7.22
N SER A 58 3.91 9.82 -6.75
CA SER A 58 3.95 10.44 -5.42
C SER A 58 2.95 11.60 -5.29
N ALA A 59 2.77 12.40 -6.35
CA ALA A 59 1.80 13.48 -6.39
C ALA A 59 0.35 12.97 -6.35
N ILE A 60 0.03 11.90 -7.10
CA ILE A 60 -1.28 11.26 -7.03
C ILE A 60 -1.54 10.73 -5.62
N GLN A 61 -0.58 10.03 -5.03
CA GLN A 61 -0.71 9.48 -3.68
C GLN A 61 -0.95 10.59 -2.63
N LEU A 62 -0.27 11.73 -2.76
CA LEU A 62 -0.49 12.91 -1.93
C LEU A 62 -1.94 13.40 -2.00
N LEU A 63 -2.51 13.49 -3.20
CA LEU A 63 -3.91 13.90 -3.39
C LEU A 63 -4.89 12.95 -2.69
N LEU A 64 -4.60 11.63 -2.67
CA LEU A 64 -5.46 10.66 -1.98
C LEU A 64 -5.42 10.84 -0.46
N TYR A 65 -4.26 11.13 0.12
CA TYR A 65 -4.18 11.44 1.55
C TYR A 65 -4.86 12.77 1.89
N LEU A 66 -4.70 13.79 1.04
CA LEU A 66 -5.42 15.05 1.20
C LEU A 66 -6.94 14.88 1.08
N SER A 67 -7.42 13.96 0.24
CA SER A 67 -8.86 13.67 0.12
C SER A 67 -9.43 13.14 1.44
N ILE A 68 -8.70 12.27 2.16
CA ILE A 68 -9.11 11.79 3.50
C ILE A 68 -9.16 12.94 4.50
N ILE A 69 -8.14 13.80 4.54
CA ILE A 69 -8.09 14.95 5.45
C ILE A 69 -9.28 15.89 5.19
N TYR A 70 -9.55 16.15 3.91
CA TYR A 70 -10.67 17.00 3.50
C TYR A 70 -12.02 16.35 3.82
N ALA A 71 -12.15 15.03 3.62
CA ALA A 71 -13.34 14.25 3.95
C ALA A 71 -13.71 14.37 5.43
N GLN A 72 -12.72 14.31 6.33
CA GLN A 72 -12.95 14.47 7.77
C GLN A 72 -13.33 15.90 8.13
N LYS A 73 -12.70 16.90 7.51
CA LYS A 73 -13.03 18.32 7.74
C LYS A 73 -14.44 18.66 7.28
N ARG A 74 -14.87 18.12 6.13
CA ARG A 74 -16.22 18.33 5.57
C ARG A 74 -17.27 17.36 6.12
N ARG A 75 -16.88 16.32 6.87
CA ARG A 75 -17.74 15.22 7.32
C ARG A 75 -18.49 14.56 6.16
N GLU A 76 -17.79 14.36 5.05
CA GLU A 76 -18.34 13.81 3.80
C GLU A 76 -17.66 12.47 3.43
N PRO A 77 -18.37 11.33 3.48
CA PRO A 77 -17.75 10.00 3.33
C PRO A 77 -17.38 9.68 1.87
N TRP A 78 -18.00 10.33 0.89
CA TRP A 78 -17.70 10.07 -0.53
C TRP A 78 -16.24 10.41 -0.90
N LEU A 79 -15.61 11.37 -0.21
CA LEU A 79 -14.21 11.76 -0.41
C LEU A 79 -13.18 10.69 0.04
N TYR A 80 -13.62 9.62 0.71
CA TYR A 80 -12.79 8.45 0.99
C TYR A 80 -12.66 7.51 -0.22
N TRP A 81 -13.59 7.57 -1.17
CA TRP A 81 -13.65 6.66 -2.31
C TRP A 81 -12.39 6.65 -3.18
N PRO A 82 -11.81 7.81 -3.57
CA PRO A 82 -10.60 7.83 -4.39
C PRO A 82 -9.46 7.04 -3.76
N TYR A 83 -9.23 7.25 -2.46
CA TYR A 83 -8.21 6.51 -1.72
C TYR A 83 -8.54 5.01 -1.66
N LEU A 84 -9.78 4.64 -1.32
CA LEU A 84 -10.17 3.23 -1.18
C LEU A 84 -10.08 2.48 -2.51
N ILE A 85 -10.53 3.05 -3.62
CA ILE A 85 -10.47 2.40 -4.93
C ILE A 85 -9.02 2.21 -5.38
N LEU A 86 -8.22 3.28 -5.37
CA LEU A 86 -6.86 3.23 -5.89
C LEU A 86 -5.93 2.41 -4.98
N THR A 87 -6.06 2.54 -3.66
CA THR A 87 -5.27 1.72 -2.72
C THR A 87 -5.70 0.27 -2.77
N GLY A 88 -7.00 -0.01 -2.90
CA GLY A 88 -7.52 -1.38 -3.07
C GLY A 88 -6.99 -2.05 -4.35
N LEU A 89 -6.99 -1.32 -5.47
CA LEU A 89 -6.40 -1.79 -6.73
C LEU A 89 -4.88 -2.02 -6.59
N GLY A 90 -4.17 -1.10 -5.93
CA GLY A 90 -2.74 -1.22 -5.66
C GLY A 90 -2.41 -2.44 -4.79
N LEU A 91 -3.21 -2.72 -3.76
CA LEU A 91 -3.09 -3.92 -2.94
C LEU A 91 -3.32 -5.20 -3.76
N PHE A 92 -4.33 -5.22 -4.62
CA PHE A 92 -4.58 -6.35 -5.51
C PHE A 92 -3.39 -6.62 -6.44
N LEU A 93 -2.86 -5.57 -7.10
CA LEU A 93 -1.68 -5.69 -7.96
C LEU A 93 -0.44 -6.15 -7.18
N LEU A 94 -0.23 -5.65 -5.96
CA LEU A 94 0.86 -6.07 -5.10
C LEU A 94 0.74 -7.55 -4.69
N ALA A 95 -0.47 -8.03 -4.40
CA ALA A 95 -0.72 -9.44 -4.12
C ALA A 95 -0.38 -10.32 -5.34
N CYS A 96 -0.83 -9.93 -6.54
CA CYS A 96 -0.47 -10.62 -7.78
C CYS A 96 1.05 -10.65 -8.00
N TYR A 97 1.74 -9.52 -7.75
CA TYR A 97 3.18 -9.43 -7.87
C TYR A 97 3.91 -10.37 -6.90
N ILE A 98 3.49 -10.41 -5.63
CA ILE A 98 4.08 -11.31 -4.63
C ILE A 98 3.92 -12.77 -5.05
N ILE A 99 2.72 -13.16 -5.50
CA ILE A 99 2.46 -14.53 -5.99
C ILE A 99 3.36 -14.84 -7.19
N LEU A 100 3.45 -13.93 -8.17
CA LEU A 100 4.30 -14.10 -9.34
C LEU A 100 5.78 -14.24 -8.94
N ALA A 101 6.26 -13.40 -8.03
CA ALA A 101 7.64 -13.44 -7.54
C ALA A 101 7.97 -14.78 -6.87
N ILE A 102 7.07 -15.29 -6.03
CA ILE A 102 7.22 -16.60 -5.37
C ILE A 102 7.23 -17.73 -6.41
N VAL A 103 6.30 -17.70 -7.37
CA VAL A 103 6.24 -18.68 -8.47
C VAL A 103 7.53 -18.67 -9.29
N CYS A 104 8.03 -17.49 -9.67
CA CYS A 104 9.28 -17.35 -10.39
C CYS A 104 10.48 -17.85 -9.59
N ALA A 105 10.52 -17.58 -8.28
CA ALA A 105 11.62 -18.00 -7.41
C ALA A 105 11.68 -19.52 -7.18
N ILE A 106 10.51 -20.16 -7.04
CA ILE A 106 10.42 -21.59 -6.69
C ILE A 106 10.39 -22.48 -7.93
N ILE A 107 9.61 -22.10 -8.96
CA ILE A 107 9.29 -22.97 -10.09
C ILE A 107 10.23 -22.74 -11.27
N LEU A 108 10.69 -21.51 -11.49
CA LEU A 108 11.44 -21.12 -12.69
C LEU A 108 12.81 -20.46 -12.39
N PRO A 109 13.64 -20.97 -11.46
CA PRO A 109 14.95 -20.38 -11.21
C PRO A 109 15.85 -20.49 -12.46
N GLY A 110 15.76 -21.60 -13.19
CA GLY A 110 16.52 -21.84 -14.42
C GLY A 110 16.22 -20.83 -15.54
N PHE A 111 14.96 -20.40 -15.69
CA PHE A 111 14.58 -19.42 -16.71
C PHE A 111 15.31 -18.08 -16.53
N TRP A 112 15.45 -17.62 -15.29
CA TRP A 112 16.16 -16.37 -14.98
C TRP A 112 17.67 -16.53 -15.11
N VAL A 113 18.22 -17.66 -14.67
CA VAL A 113 19.64 -17.98 -14.82
C VAL A 113 20.04 -18.03 -16.30
N ASP A 114 19.23 -18.69 -17.14
CA ASP A 114 19.47 -18.78 -18.58
C ASP A 114 19.30 -17.43 -19.27
N SER A 115 18.31 -16.63 -18.86
CA SER A 115 18.11 -15.27 -19.38
C SER A 115 19.30 -14.35 -19.05
N MET A 116 19.80 -14.38 -17.80
CA MET A 116 20.98 -13.62 -17.40
C MET A 116 22.25 -14.11 -18.11
N ARG A 117 22.41 -15.43 -18.25
CA ARG A 117 23.50 -16.04 -19.02
C ARG A 117 23.49 -15.53 -20.46
N ASN A 118 22.33 -15.53 -21.12
CA ASN A 118 22.19 -15.08 -22.50
C ASN A 118 22.48 -13.58 -22.64
N GLN A 119 22.04 -12.75 -21.68
CA GLN A 119 22.37 -11.32 -21.66
C GLN A 119 23.87 -11.08 -21.45
N GLN A 120 24.51 -11.83 -20.56
CA GLN A 120 25.93 -11.65 -20.27
C GLN A 120 26.82 -12.17 -21.41
N MET A 121 26.45 -13.28 -22.05
CA MET A 121 27.11 -13.78 -23.26
C MET A 121 26.99 -12.80 -24.44
N ALA A 122 25.85 -12.11 -24.56
CA ALA A 122 25.67 -11.05 -25.54
C ALA A 122 26.54 -9.81 -25.27
N MET A 123 26.87 -9.54 -24.00
CA MET A 123 27.70 -8.40 -23.60
C MET A 123 29.21 -8.65 -23.66
N GLN A 124 29.67 -9.87 -23.32
CA GLN A 124 31.11 -10.14 -23.14
C GLN A 124 31.80 -10.83 -24.33
N GLY A 125 31.06 -11.33 -25.33
CA GLY A 125 31.64 -12.13 -26.41
C GLY A 125 32.07 -13.52 -25.93
N VAL A 126 31.83 -14.54 -26.76
CA VAL A 126 31.95 -15.94 -26.33
C VAL A 126 33.42 -16.40 -26.34
N ASP A 127 34.06 -16.50 -25.18
CA ASP A 127 35.35 -17.19 -25.00
C ASP A 127 35.15 -18.60 -24.42
N LYS A 128 35.80 -19.61 -25.00
CA LYS A 128 35.64 -21.05 -24.68
C LYS A 128 36.18 -21.43 -23.30
N ASN A 129 37.12 -20.65 -22.75
CA ASN A 129 37.60 -20.84 -21.37
C ASN A 129 36.58 -20.42 -20.30
N SER A 130 35.55 -19.65 -20.67
CA SER A 130 34.52 -19.21 -19.73
C SER A 130 33.57 -20.34 -19.32
N GLU A 131 33.34 -21.34 -20.18
CA GLU A 131 32.25 -22.32 -20.02
C GLU A 131 32.45 -23.26 -18.82
N LYS A 132 33.71 -23.54 -18.45
CA LYS A 132 34.04 -24.33 -17.26
C LYS A 132 33.90 -23.52 -15.96
N LEU A 133 34.31 -22.25 -15.99
CA LEU A 133 34.16 -21.30 -14.89
C LEU A 133 32.68 -21.00 -14.60
N TRP A 134 31.87 -20.95 -15.66
CA TRP A 134 30.43 -20.76 -15.58
C TRP A 134 29.70 -21.91 -14.90
N ARG A 135 30.18 -23.15 -15.03
CA ARG A 135 29.49 -24.32 -14.47
C ARG A 135 29.52 -24.31 -12.93
N ASP A 136 30.63 -23.88 -12.33
CA ASP A 136 30.74 -23.70 -10.87
C ASP A 136 30.07 -22.40 -10.41
N ALA A 137 30.09 -21.35 -11.23
CA ALA A 137 29.37 -20.10 -10.95
C ALA A 137 27.85 -20.26 -11.02
N GLN A 138 27.33 -21.18 -11.85
CA GLN A 138 25.89 -21.35 -12.10
C GLN A 138 25.13 -21.74 -10.82
N LEU A 139 25.68 -22.65 -10.01
CA LEU A 139 25.09 -23.01 -8.72
C LEU A 139 25.05 -21.81 -7.75
N THR A 140 26.14 -21.03 -7.71
CA THR A 140 26.24 -19.85 -6.84
C THR A 140 25.26 -18.76 -7.28
N VAL A 141 25.13 -18.51 -8.58
CA VAL A 141 24.20 -17.54 -9.16
C VAL A 141 22.75 -17.96 -8.93
N GLU A 142 22.43 -19.24 -9.12
CA GLU A 142 21.08 -19.76 -8.88
C GLU A 142 20.67 -19.60 -7.41
N ILE A 143 21.57 -19.93 -6.48
CA ILE A 143 21.33 -19.72 -5.04
C ILE A 143 21.16 -18.22 -4.74
N ALA A 144 22.03 -17.36 -5.28
CA ALA A 144 21.96 -15.92 -5.06
C ALA A 144 20.64 -15.31 -5.57
N ILE A 145 20.16 -15.75 -6.74
CA ILE A 145 18.88 -15.32 -7.31
C ILE A 145 17.72 -15.77 -6.41
N ARG A 146 17.69 -17.03 -5.98
CA ARG A 146 16.64 -17.56 -5.08
C ARG A 146 16.59 -16.79 -3.75
N VAL A 147 17.76 -16.53 -3.15
CA VAL A 147 17.87 -15.76 -1.90
C VAL A 147 17.40 -14.32 -2.11
N SER A 148 17.79 -13.68 -3.22
CA SER A 148 17.38 -12.31 -3.54
C SER A 148 15.86 -12.19 -3.70
N PHE A 149 15.24 -13.10 -4.46
CA PHE A 149 13.78 -13.13 -4.60
C PHE A 149 13.07 -13.42 -3.28
N ALA A 150 13.61 -14.31 -2.45
CA ALA A 150 13.04 -14.58 -1.13
C ALA A 150 13.05 -13.33 -0.23
N ILE A 151 14.17 -12.58 -0.22
CA ILE A 151 14.28 -11.32 0.54
C ILE A 151 13.25 -10.30 0.02
N ILE A 152 13.17 -10.12 -1.31
CA ILE A 152 12.19 -9.20 -1.92
C ILE A 152 10.77 -9.61 -1.55
N ALA A 153 10.42 -10.90 -1.64
CA ALA A 153 9.09 -11.40 -1.29
C ALA A 153 8.74 -11.15 0.19
N VAL A 154 9.70 -11.32 1.11
CA VAL A 154 9.51 -11.01 2.53
C VAL A 154 9.23 -9.52 2.73
N ILE A 155 10.04 -8.65 2.14
CA ILE A 155 9.86 -7.19 2.23
C ILE A 155 8.49 -6.80 1.67
N CYS A 156 8.13 -7.29 0.48
CA CYS A 156 6.82 -7.03 -0.13
C CYS A 156 5.66 -7.51 0.75
N THR A 157 5.80 -8.65 1.42
CA THR A 157 4.77 -9.20 2.32
C THR A 157 4.57 -8.32 3.57
N ILE A 158 5.66 -7.78 4.13
CA ILE A 158 5.59 -6.84 5.26
C ILE A 158 4.88 -5.57 4.80
N VAL A 159 5.29 -5.00 3.67
CA VAL A 159 4.66 -3.79 3.09
C VAL A 159 3.18 -4.03 2.80
N PHE A 160 2.83 -5.18 2.23
CA PHE A 160 1.45 -5.58 1.95
C PHE A 160 0.62 -5.66 3.23
N SER A 161 1.15 -6.27 4.29
CA SER A 161 0.46 -6.43 5.57
C SER A 161 0.19 -5.08 6.24
N VAL A 162 1.19 -4.18 6.26
CA VAL A 162 1.02 -2.81 6.79
C VAL A 162 0.01 -2.03 5.96
N SER A 163 0.05 -2.18 4.64
CA SER A 163 -0.86 -1.49 3.71
C SER A 163 -2.31 -1.97 3.86
N ILE A 164 -2.54 -3.27 4.03
CA ILE A 164 -3.87 -3.83 4.35
C ILE A 164 -4.38 -3.25 5.67
N TRP A 165 -3.50 -3.16 6.67
CA TRP A 165 -3.89 -2.62 7.98
C TRP A 165 -4.33 -1.16 7.87
N PHE A 166 -3.55 -0.32 7.17
CA PHE A 166 -3.94 1.07 6.89
C PHE A 166 -5.26 1.16 6.12
N TYR A 167 -5.40 0.35 5.07
CA TYR A 167 -6.63 0.27 4.28
C TYR A 167 -7.85 -0.09 5.16
N SER A 168 -7.71 -1.05 6.06
CA SER A 168 -8.76 -1.45 6.99
C SER A 168 -9.18 -0.32 7.93
N VAL A 169 -8.22 0.44 8.48
CA VAL A 169 -8.50 1.59 9.34
C VAL A 169 -9.27 2.66 8.57
N VAL A 170 -8.83 3.01 7.37
CA VAL A 170 -9.47 4.03 6.52
C VAL A 170 -10.87 3.59 6.09
N TYR A 171 -11.05 2.32 5.73
CA TYR A 171 -12.35 1.75 5.38
C TYR A 171 -13.34 1.78 6.57
N ARG A 172 -12.87 1.46 7.78
CA ARG A 172 -13.70 1.57 9.00
C ARG A 172 -14.08 3.01 9.30
N ALA A 173 -13.18 3.97 9.08
CA ALA A 173 -13.49 5.39 9.23
C ALA A 173 -14.52 5.88 8.19
N TYR A 174 -14.42 5.42 6.94
CA TYR A 174 -15.46 5.65 5.92
C TYR A 174 -16.81 5.11 6.38
N LYS A 175 -16.85 3.86 6.86
CA LYS A 175 -18.07 3.21 7.34
C LYS A 175 -18.67 3.96 8.52
N TYR A 176 -17.85 4.35 9.50
CA TYR A 176 -18.27 5.17 10.64
C TYR A 176 -18.95 6.46 10.18
N MET A 177 -18.33 7.24 9.29
CA MET A 177 -18.93 8.50 8.84
C MET A 177 -20.22 8.29 8.03
N LYS A 178 -20.29 7.22 7.24
CA LYS A 178 -21.53 6.86 6.51
C LYS A 178 -22.66 6.52 7.48
N ASP A 179 -22.37 5.76 8.53
CA ASP A 179 -23.34 5.35 9.55
C ASP A 179 -23.77 6.56 10.43
N GLU A 180 -22.85 7.47 10.74
CA GLU A 180 -23.18 8.71 11.44
C GLU A 180 -24.08 9.64 10.60
N GLN A 181 -23.80 9.76 9.30
CA GLN A 181 -24.64 10.54 8.39
C GLN A 181 -26.05 9.95 8.24
N SER A 182 -26.19 8.62 8.14
CA SER A 182 -27.51 8.00 7.99
C SER A 182 -28.40 8.25 9.21
N ILE A 183 -27.83 8.28 10.41
CA ILE A 183 -28.56 8.63 11.65
C ILE A 183 -28.95 10.09 11.71
N ARG A 184 -28.10 11.01 11.22
CA ARG A 184 -28.44 12.44 11.15
C ARG A 184 -29.59 12.72 10.19
N VAL A 185 -29.74 11.91 9.14
CA VAL A 185 -30.79 12.08 8.11
C VAL A 185 -32.09 11.35 8.50
N ALA A 186 -32.03 10.32 9.34
CA ALA A 186 -33.22 9.61 9.80
C ALA A 186 -34.05 10.48 10.78
N PRO A 187 -35.38 10.59 10.62
CA PRO A 187 -36.22 11.31 11.56
C PRO A 187 -36.20 10.66 12.95
N PRO A 188 -36.32 11.44 14.05
CA PRO A 188 -36.10 10.98 15.43
C PRO A 188 -37.13 9.99 15.99
N THR A 189 -37.99 9.37 15.17
CA THR A 189 -39.11 8.54 15.63
C THR A 189 -38.84 7.04 15.74
N LEU A 190 -37.65 6.56 15.35
CA LEU A 190 -37.37 5.11 15.26
C LEU A 190 -36.45 4.52 16.35
N TYR A 191 -36.06 5.30 17.36
CA TYR A 191 -35.39 4.75 18.55
C TYR A 191 -36.37 4.73 19.73
N LYS A 192 -37.32 3.79 19.70
CA LYS A 192 -38.01 3.35 20.91
C LYS A 192 -37.17 2.22 21.54
N VAL A 193 -36.63 2.58 22.71
CA VAL A 193 -36.25 1.78 23.90
C VAL A 193 -36.06 0.27 23.68
#